data_AF-A0A350R0L0-F1
#
_entry.id   AF-A0A350R0L0-F1
#
_cell.length_a   1.000
_cell.length_b   1.000
_cell.length_c   1.000
_cell.angle_alpha   90.00
_cell.angle_beta   90.00
_cell.angle_gamma   90.00
#
_symmetry.space_group_name_H-M   'P 1'
#
loop_
_entity.id
_entity.type
_entity.pdbx_description
1 polymer ?
#
loop_
_entity_poly.entity_id
_entity_poly.type
_entity_poly.pdbx_seq_one_letter_code
_entity_poly.pdbx_strand_id
1 'polypeptide(L)'
;MTNTNFKHTPNIYGRLPRGGSHFGKRPGQGNNHTGFINPWNPNGPKNMDGEPRKILFLSKRGMSRSPVAREIMRSLIEKSDHYGKVMILAGGVSKAYDQCHTDGRMKDFCKQFKYQLQTYSRFADHALLANASLIITLDHESEEFVSLHRQSFRFDTRPFGIFMAPGSKPYVSDPFERGDDVSPEECYQEIVSCLEFGCSKLLSSLATLLG
;
A
#
# COMPACT_ATOMS: atom_id res chain seq x y z
N MET A 1 -19.13 64.55 42.98
CA MET A 1 -19.04 65.19 41.66
C MET A 1 -19.75 64.25 40.69
N THR A 2 -21.03 64.46 40.33
CA THR A 2 -21.54 65.34 39.23
C THR A 2 -20.93 64.95 37.87
N ASN A 3 -21.62 64.76 36.72
CA ASN A 3 -23.03 64.87 36.26
C ASN A 3 -23.13 64.10 34.89
N THR A 4 -24.25 63.77 34.22
CA THR A 4 -25.72 63.96 34.37
C THR A 4 -26.50 62.94 33.49
N ASN A 5 -27.77 62.67 33.79
CA ASN A 5 -28.75 62.08 32.84
C ASN A 5 -29.12 63.07 31.71
N PHE A 6 -29.52 62.60 30.52
CA PHE A 6 -30.57 63.25 29.71
C PHE A 6 -31.32 62.27 28.76
N LYS A 7 -32.57 61.94 29.13
CA LYS A 7 -33.85 61.97 28.34
C LYS A 7 -34.02 61.23 26.98
N HIS A 8 -35.23 60.96 26.46
CA HIS A 8 -36.53 60.45 27.01
C HIS A 8 -37.56 60.31 25.84
N THR A 9 -38.17 59.12 25.62
CA THR A 9 -39.55 58.89 25.04
C THR A 9 -39.94 59.41 23.62
N PRO A 10 -41.14 59.07 23.03
CA PRO A 10 -42.15 58.04 23.37
C PRO A 10 -42.64 57.13 22.20
N ASN A 11 -43.52 56.17 22.55
CA ASN A 11 -44.48 55.43 21.70
C ASN A 11 -45.28 56.30 20.70
N ILE A 12 -45.82 55.67 19.63
CA ILE A 12 -47.18 55.90 19.11
C ILE A 12 -47.63 54.75 18.16
N TYR A 13 -48.83 54.19 18.45
CA TYR A 13 -49.82 53.40 17.68
C TYR A 13 -49.48 52.75 16.30
N GLY A 14 -50.05 51.60 15.90
CA GLY A 14 -51.26 50.93 16.40
C GLY A 14 -51.46 49.48 15.90
N ARG A 15 -52.68 48.95 16.02
CA ARG A 15 -52.99 47.49 15.96
C ARG A 15 -54.13 47.16 14.96
N LEU A 16 -54.02 45.99 14.31
CA LEU A 16 -55.12 45.16 13.74
C LEU A 16 -55.83 45.67 12.44
N PRO A 17 -56.69 44.85 11.77
CA PRO A 17 -56.37 43.55 11.13
C PRO A 17 -57.09 43.34 9.75
N ARG A 18 -56.81 42.23 9.02
CA ARG A 18 -57.78 41.33 8.29
C ARG A 18 -57.22 40.66 7.02
N GLY A 19 -57.61 39.38 6.82
CA GLY A 19 -57.80 38.71 5.52
C GLY A 19 -56.52 38.33 4.73
N GLY A 20 -56.50 37.28 3.92
CA GLY A 20 -57.52 36.24 3.72
C GLY A 20 -57.08 35.22 2.66
N SER A 21 -57.20 33.92 2.99
CA SER A 21 -57.42 32.75 2.11
C SER A 21 -56.77 32.60 0.71
N HIS A 22 -56.26 31.37 0.50
CA HIS A 22 -56.51 30.46 -0.65
C HIS A 22 -55.46 30.26 -1.78
N PHE A 23 -55.24 28.96 -2.06
CA PHE A 23 -54.56 28.28 -3.19
C PHE A 23 -53.03 28.45 -3.35
N GLY A 24 -52.26 27.38 -3.64
CA GLY A 24 -52.67 25.99 -3.90
C GLY A 24 -51.51 24.98 -3.89
N LYS A 25 -51.86 23.69 -3.99
CA LYS A 25 -50.89 22.57 -4.10
C LYS A 25 -50.40 22.43 -5.56
N ARG A 26 -49.11 22.16 -5.74
CA ARG A 26 -48.62 21.27 -6.83
C ARG A 26 -47.38 20.48 -6.37
N PRO A 27 -47.19 19.23 -6.85
CA PRO A 27 -46.07 18.37 -6.47
C PRO A 27 -44.90 18.49 -7.45
N GLY A 28 -43.69 18.07 -7.04
CA GLY A 28 -42.61 17.82 -7.99
C GLY A 28 -41.22 17.60 -7.38
N GLN A 29 -40.50 16.67 -7.99
CA GLN A 29 -39.03 16.52 -8.02
C GLN A 29 -38.31 16.16 -6.71
N GLY A 30 -37.82 14.93 -6.65
CA GLY A 30 -36.85 14.50 -5.65
C GLY A 30 -35.44 14.95 -6.02
N ASN A 31 -34.60 15.15 -5.00
CA ASN A 31 -33.17 15.28 -5.17
C ASN A 31 -32.49 13.94 -4.91
N ASN A 32 -32.03 13.31 -5.99
CA ASN A 32 -30.87 12.44 -5.91
C ASN A 32 -29.70 13.31 -5.45
N HIS A 33 -29.39 13.29 -4.15
CA HIS A 33 -28.16 13.90 -3.65
C HIS A 33 -26.98 13.10 -4.19
N THR A 34 -26.45 13.57 -5.32
CA THR A 34 -25.15 13.18 -5.84
C THR A 34 -24.14 13.26 -4.71
N GLY A 35 -23.48 12.14 -4.44
CA GLY A 35 -22.54 12.01 -3.33
C GLY A 35 -21.30 12.87 -3.56
N PHE A 36 -21.37 14.14 -3.17
CA PHE A 36 -20.21 15.03 -3.15
C PHE A 36 -19.32 14.62 -1.96
N ILE A 37 -18.51 13.59 -2.19
CA ILE A 37 -17.51 13.12 -1.21
C ILE A 37 -16.55 14.28 -0.97
N ASN A 38 -16.56 14.82 0.25
CA ASN A 38 -15.73 15.96 0.60
C ASN A 38 -14.24 15.55 0.54
N PRO A 39 -13.43 16.07 -0.42
CA PRO A 39 -12.08 15.56 -0.67
C PRO A 39 -11.08 15.86 0.46
N TRP A 40 -11.51 16.66 1.45
CA TRP A 40 -10.74 17.06 2.62
C TRP A 40 -11.12 16.31 3.90
N ASN A 41 -11.90 15.21 3.82
CA ASN A 41 -12.19 14.38 4.99
C ASN A 41 -11.00 13.46 5.33
N PRO A 42 -10.25 13.69 6.43
CA PRO A 42 -9.09 12.87 6.78
C PRO A 42 -9.45 11.44 7.19
N ASN A 43 -10.74 11.16 7.45
CA ASN A 43 -11.26 9.87 7.89
C ASN A 43 -12.16 9.19 6.82
N GLY A 44 -12.18 9.70 5.58
CA GLY A 44 -12.90 9.06 4.49
C GLY A 44 -12.23 7.77 4.00
N PRO A 45 -12.96 6.83 3.39
CA PRO A 45 -12.34 5.69 2.72
C PRO A 45 -11.46 6.19 1.57
N LYS A 46 -10.14 5.92 1.64
CA LYS A 46 -9.18 6.20 0.56
C LYS A 46 -9.36 5.22 -0.61
N ASN A 47 -10.51 5.26 -1.26
CA ASN A 47 -10.65 4.78 -2.63
C ASN A 47 -10.14 5.89 -3.54
N MET A 48 -8.81 5.95 -3.73
CA MET A 48 -8.21 6.75 -4.78
C MET A 48 -8.44 6.03 -6.11
N ASP A 49 -9.63 6.21 -6.69
CA ASP A 49 -10.01 5.68 -7.99
C ASP A 49 -9.10 6.28 -9.08
N GLY A 50 -7.95 5.63 -9.29
CA GLY A 50 -6.88 6.08 -10.18
C GLY A 50 -5.46 5.77 -9.70
N GLU A 51 -5.20 5.57 -8.39
CA GLU A 51 -3.88 5.12 -7.94
C GLU A 51 -3.74 3.58 -8.02
N PRO A 52 -2.64 3.05 -8.57
CA PRO A 52 -2.41 1.62 -8.60
C PRO A 52 -2.16 1.06 -7.19
N ARG A 53 -2.75 -0.11 -6.92
CA ARG A 53 -2.54 -0.85 -5.66
C ARG A 53 -1.07 -1.28 -5.56
N LYS A 54 -0.46 -1.13 -4.38
CA LYS A 54 0.98 -1.31 -4.18
C LYS A 54 1.26 -2.59 -3.39
N ILE A 55 2.00 -3.52 -4.00
CA ILE A 55 2.50 -4.74 -3.33
C ILE A 55 3.95 -4.51 -2.93
N LEU A 56 4.29 -4.69 -1.66
CA LEU A 56 5.64 -4.49 -1.12
C LEU A 56 6.25 -5.81 -0.70
N PHE A 57 7.34 -6.21 -1.37
CA PHE A 57 8.17 -7.34 -0.94
C PHE A 57 9.21 -6.89 0.09
N LEU A 58 9.28 -7.60 1.21
CA LEU A 58 10.24 -7.34 2.29
C LEU A 58 11.16 -8.53 2.52
N SER A 59 12.41 -8.24 2.86
CA SER A 59 13.40 -9.20 3.38
C SER A 59 14.25 -8.50 4.45
N LYS A 60 14.99 -9.25 5.26
CA LYS A 60 15.97 -8.77 6.25
C LYS A 60 16.80 -7.58 5.75
N ARG A 61 17.47 -7.75 4.60
CA ARG A 61 18.47 -6.79 4.09
C ARG A 61 17.97 -5.86 2.97
N GLY A 62 16.97 -6.27 2.19
CA GLY A 62 16.51 -5.47 1.04
C GLY A 62 17.49 -5.36 -0.14
N MET A 63 18.62 -6.06 -0.09
CA MET A 63 19.73 -5.99 -1.06
C MET A 63 19.72 -7.08 -2.14
N SER A 64 18.85 -8.09 -2.05
CA SER A 64 18.85 -9.22 -3.00
C SER A 64 17.44 -9.78 -3.22
N ARG A 65 16.94 -10.58 -2.27
CA ARG A 65 15.66 -11.31 -2.37
C ARG A 65 14.45 -10.44 -2.73
N SER A 66 14.17 -9.36 -1.98
CA SER A 66 13.03 -8.47 -2.29
C SER A 66 13.18 -7.66 -3.59
N PRO A 67 14.37 -7.13 -3.96
CA PRO A 67 14.62 -6.63 -5.32
C PRO A 67 14.32 -7.64 -6.43
N VAL A 68 14.75 -8.90 -6.29
CA VAL A 68 14.51 -9.96 -7.29
C VAL A 68 13.03 -10.28 -7.40
N ALA A 69 12.34 -10.45 -6.26
CA ALA A 69 10.89 -10.68 -6.22
C ALA A 69 10.11 -9.56 -6.92
N ARG A 70 10.53 -8.29 -6.75
CA ARG A 70 9.94 -7.14 -7.44
C ARG A 70 10.07 -7.25 -8.95
N GLU A 71 11.24 -7.56 -9.49
CA GLU A 71 11.44 -7.61 -10.95
C GLU A 71 10.70 -8.79 -11.59
N ILE A 72 10.70 -9.96 -10.94
CA ILE A 72 9.90 -11.12 -11.35
C ILE A 72 8.42 -10.73 -11.41
N MET A 73 7.88 -10.22 -10.30
CA MET A 73 6.46 -9.87 -10.21
C MET A 73 6.09 -8.72 -11.16
N ARG A 74 6.97 -7.74 -11.36
CA ARG A 74 6.78 -6.67 -12.37
C ARG A 74 6.66 -7.26 -13.78
N SER A 75 7.57 -8.16 -14.18
CA SER A 75 7.54 -8.79 -15.51
C SER A 75 6.34 -9.72 -15.73
N LEU A 76 5.76 -10.24 -14.65
CA LEU A 76 4.49 -10.98 -14.67
C LEU A 76 3.29 -10.03 -14.81
N ILE A 77 3.25 -8.95 -14.02
CA ILE A 77 2.19 -7.93 -14.07
C ILE A 77 2.09 -7.28 -15.45
N GLU A 78 3.23 -6.95 -16.06
CA GLU A 78 3.33 -6.36 -17.42
C GLU A 78 2.69 -7.21 -18.53
N LYS A 79 2.45 -8.50 -18.28
CA LYS A 79 1.84 -9.46 -19.22
C LYS A 79 0.44 -9.90 -18.80
N SER A 80 -0.19 -9.18 -17.88
CA SER A 80 -1.46 -9.57 -17.24
C SER A 80 -2.48 -8.42 -17.22
N ASP A 81 -3.73 -8.76 -16.93
CA ASP A 81 -4.83 -7.79 -16.76
C ASP A 81 -4.65 -6.84 -15.56
N HIS A 82 -3.60 -7.02 -14.75
CA HIS A 82 -3.20 -6.14 -13.66
C HIS A 82 -2.23 -5.03 -14.07
N TYR A 83 -1.76 -5.00 -15.32
CA TYR A 83 -0.90 -3.93 -15.83
C TYR A 83 -1.55 -2.55 -15.63
N GLY A 84 -0.76 -1.58 -15.15
CA GLY A 84 -1.24 -0.24 -14.78
C GLY A 84 -2.11 -0.17 -13.51
N LYS A 85 -2.64 -1.29 -13.00
CA LYS A 85 -3.49 -1.36 -11.80
C LYS A 85 -2.72 -1.75 -10.54
N VAL A 86 -1.56 -2.39 -10.70
CA VAL A 86 -0.71 -2.87 -9.62
C VAL A 86 0.72 -2.38 -9.81
N MET A 87 1.31 -1.81 -8.77
CA MET A 87 2.73 -1.46 -8.68
C MET A 87 3.43 -2.40 -7.69
N ILE A 88 4.65 -2.80 -8.00
CA ILE A 88 5.47 -3.64 -7.11
C ILE A 88 6.62 -2.83 -6.53
N LEU A 89 6.78 -2.91 -5.21
CA LEU A 89 7.79 -2.24 -4.40
C LEU A 89 8.69 -3.29 -3.72
N ALA A 90 9.90 -2.89 -3.33
CA ALA A 90 10.84 -3.71 -2.56
C ALA A 90 11.42 -2.90 -1.40
N GLY A 91 11.67 -3.56 -0.27
CA GLY A 91 12.33 -2.97 0.89
C GLY A 91 13.14 -3.97 1.72
N GLY A 92 13.95 -3.43 2.63
CA GLY A 92 14.67 -4.14 3.68
C GLY A 92 14.16 -3.75 5.07
N VAL A 93 14.10 -4.69 6.01
CA VAL A 93 13.60 -4.40 7.38
C VAL A 93 14.69 -4.09 8.40
N SER A 94 15.96 -4.30 8.08
CA SER A 94 17.08 -3.82 8.89
C SER A 94 17.63 -2.51 8.33
N LYS A 95 17.59 -1.45 9.15
CA LYS A 95 18.10 -0.12 8.83
C LYS A 95 19.62 -0.08 8.59
N ALA A 96 20.37 -1.10 9.05
CA ALA A 96 21.79 -1.24 8.78
C ALA A 96 22.12 -1.42 7.28
N TYR A 97 21.11 -1.76 6.46
CA TYR A 97 21.24 -1.93 5.01
C TYR A 97 20.49 -0.87 4.20
N ASP A 98 20.09 0.27 4.79
CA ASP A 98 19.51 1.37 4.02
C ASP A 98 20.56 2.03 3.12
N GLN A 99 20.21 2.34 1.87
CA GLN A 99 21.10 2.89 0.84
C GLN A 99 22.38 2.07 0.55
N CYS A 100 22.47 0.82 1.02
CA CYS A 100 23.54 -0.09 0.63
C CYS A 100 23.40 -0.51 -0.84
N HIS A 101 24.50 -0.92 -1.47
CA HIS A 101 24.44 -1.47 -2.81
C HIS A 101 23.66 -2.80 -2.82
N THR A 102 22.78 -2.97 -3.80
CA THR A 102 22.18 -4.29 -4.12
C THR A 102 23.30 -5.29 -4.43
N ASP A 103 23.13 -6.56 -4.06
CA ASP A 103 24.09 -7.64 -4.31
C ASP A 103 24.50 -7.65 -5.79
N GLY A 104 25.74 -7.25 -6.06
CA GLY A 104 26.26 -7.11 -7.41
C GLY A 104 26.28 -8.44 -8.17
N ARG A 105 26.58 -9.55 -7.48
CA ARG A 105 26.64 -10.89 -8.10
C ARG A 105 25.23 -11.38 -8.43
N MET A 106 24.27 -11.21 -7.53
CA MET A 106 22.85 -11.48 -7.83
C MET A 106 22.35 -10.58 -8.97
N LYS A 107 22.72 -9.29 -8.99
CA LYS A 107 22.35 -8.34 -10.04
C LYS A 107 22.92 -8.73 -11.41
N ASP A 108 24.15 -9.23 -11.45
CA ASP A 108 24.77 -9.74 -12.67
C ASP A 108 24.13 -11.07 -13.11
N PHE A 109 23.92 -12.01 -12.18
CA PHE A 109 23.20 -13.27 -12.43
C PHE A 109 21.78 -13.02 -12.97
N CYS A 110 21.07 -12.00 -12.46
CA CYS A 110 19.73 -11.62 -12.90
C CYS A 110 19.66 -11.10 -14.35
N LYS A 111 20.79 -10.67 -14.94
CA LYS A 111 20.81 -10.16 -16.33
C LYS A 111 20.38 -11.22 -17.35
N GLN A 112 20.66 -12.50 -17.11
CA GLN A 112 20.27 -13.59 -18.01
C GLN A 112 18.74 -13.72 -18.15
N PHE A 113 18.00 -13.40 -17.08
CA PHE A 113 16.53 -13.37 -17.06
C PHE A 113 15.95 -12.00 -17.48
N LYS A 114 16.81 -11.04 -17.86
CA LYS A 114 16.47 -9.64 -18.18
C LYS A 114 15.90 -8.84 -17.00
N TYR A 115 16.08 -9.30 -15.76
CA TYR A 115 15.65 -8.58 -14.56
C TYR A 115 16.64 -7.44 -14.22
N GLN A 116 16.10 -6.26 -13.97
CA GLN A 116 16.89 -5.05 -13.72
C GLN A 116 16.78 -4.62 -12.25
N LEU A 117 17.63 -5.20 -11.40
CA LEU A 117 17.63 -4.83 -9.99
C LEU A 117 18.08 -3.37 -9.80
N GLN A 118 17.38 -2.68 -8.89
CA GLN A 118 17.75 -1.36 -8.39
C GLN A 118 19.22 -1.29 -7.94
N THR A 119 19.82 -0.10 -7.92
CA THR A 119 21.22 0.06 -7.49
C THR A 119 21.37 -0.03 -5.97
N TYR A 120 20.44 0.57 -5.23
CA TYR A 120 20.49 0.65 -3.78
C TYR A 120 19.30 -0.02 -3.11
N SER A 121 19.53 -0.66 -1.97
CA SER A 121 18.47 -1.09 -1.05
C SER A 121 17.83 0.11 -0.36
N ARG A 122 16.58 -0.08 0.09
CA ARG A 122 15.80 0.93 0.81
C ARG A 122 15.22 0.30 2.08
N PHE A 123 15.38 0.97 3.22
CA PHE A 123 14.72 0.58 4.46
C PHE A 123 13.19 0.77 4.38
N ALA A 124 12.44 -0.15 4.98
CA ALA A 124 10.99 -0.13 5.07
C ALA A 124 10.51 0.90 6.12
N ASP A 125 10.72 2.17 5.81
CA ASP A 125 10.25 3.30 6.62
C ASP A 125 8.72 3.36 6.72
N HIS A 126 8.22 4.18 7.66
CA HIS A 126 6.80 4.39 7.90
C HIS A 126 6.04 4.84 6.64
N ALA A 127 6.68 5.57 5.72
CA ALA A 127 6.05 6.03 4.48
C ALA A 127 5.98 4.89 3.44
N LEU A 128 6.96 4.00 3.35
CA LEU A 128 6.93 2.84 2.47
C LEU A 128 5.85 1.84 2.92
N LEU A 129 5.74 1.60 4.24
CA LEU A 129 4.71 0.77 4.83
C LEU A 129 3.30 1.36 4.64
N ALA A 130 3.12 2.66 4.90
CA ALA A 130 1.84 3.35 4.69
C ALA A 130 1.32 3.31 3.25
N ASN A 131 2.24 3.20 2.28
CA ASN A 131 1.92 3.18 0.86
C ASN A 131 1.60 1.77 0.33
N ALA A 132 1.83 0.71 1.09
CA ALA A 132 1.57 -0.66 0.65
C ALA A 132 0.11 -1.07 0.94
N SER A 133 -0.57 -1.61 -0.06
CA SER A 133 -1.87 -2.27 0.10
C SER A 133 -1.69 -3.70 0.64
N LEU A 134 -0.66 -4.40 0.13
CA LEU A 134 -0.30 -5.76 0.49
C LEU A 134 1.21 -5.86 0.73
N ILE A 135 1.61 -6.44 1.85
CA ILE A 135 3.00 -6.71 2.19
C ILE A 135 3.26 -8.22 2.13
N ILE A 136 4.31 -8.59 1.40
CA ILE A 136 4.78 -9.96 1.25
C ILE A 136 6.13 -10.10 1.95
N THR A 137 6.20 -10.96 2.97
CA THR A 137 7.42 -11.18 3.77
C THR A 137 8.16 -12.42 3.27
N LEU A 138 9.47 -12.27 2.98
CA LEU A 138 10.30 -13.33 2.39
C LEU A 138 11.08 -14.13 3.44
N ASP A 139 11.14 -13.65 4.68
CA ASP A 139 11.84 -14.26 5.82
C ASP A 139 11.19 -13.94 7.16
N HIS A 140 11.64 -14.64 8.20
CA HIS A 140 11.19 -14.47 9.58
C HIS A 140 11.37 -13.02 10.07
N GLU A 141 12.53 -12.40 9.80
CA GLU A 141 12.80 -11.02 10.25
C GLU A 141 11.83 -10.01 9.63
N SER A 142 11.44 -10.19 8.35
CA SER A 142 10.43 -9.33 7.74
C SER A 142 9.01 -9.60 8.23
N GLU A 143 8.68 -10.84 8.60
CA GLU A 143 7.40 -11.18 9.23
C GLU A 143 7.28 -10.61 10.65
N GLU A 144 8.31 -10.76 11.48
CA GLU A 144 8.40 -10.17 12.82
C GLU A 144 8.31 -8.64 12.76
N PHE A 145 9.10 -8.00 11.89
CA PHE A 145 9.09 -6.55 11.69
C PHE A 145 7.68 -6.03 11.33
N VAL A 146 6.99 -6.70 10.41
CA VAL A 146 5.64 -6.29 9.98
C VAL A 146 4.61 -6.52 11.10
N SER A 147 4.75 -7.60 11.88
CA SER A 147 3.92 -7.86 13.06
C SER A 147 3.98 -6.72 14.08
N LEU A 148 5.18 -6.24 14.39
CA LEU A 148 5.40 -5.11 15.31
C LEU A 148 4.76 -3.80 14.83
N HIS A 149 4.69 -3.58 13.50
CA HIS A 149 4.11 -2.38 12.90
C HIS A 149 2.60 -2.51 12.57
N ARG A 150 1.99 -3.69 12.75
CA ARG A 150 0.61 -3.98 12.35
C ARG A 150 -0.44 -3.07 13.00
N GLN A 151 -0.16 -2.54 14.18
CA GLN A 151 -1.07 -1.62 14.88
C GLN A 151 -1.11 -0.21 14.28
N SER A 152 -0.06 0.19 13.55
CA SER A 152 0.09 1.55 13.00
C SER A 152 -0.52 1.71 11.60
N PHE A 153 -0.85 0.60 10.91
CA PHE A 153 -1.22 0.63 9.49
C PHE A 153 -2.37 -0.31 9.15
N ARG A 154 -3.13 0.05 8.12
CA ARG A 154 -4.10 -0.84 7.46
C ARG A 154 -3.51 -1.38 6.16
N PHE A 155 -2.59 -2.33 6.28
CA PHE A 155 -2.10 -3.15 5.17
C PHE A 155 -2.53 -4.61 5.37
N ASP A 156 -2.65 -5.37 4.27
CA ASP A 156 -2.70 -6.82 4.33
C ASP A 156 -1.28 -7.40 4.38
N THR A 157 -1.12 -8.56 5.03
CA THR A 157 0.20 -9.21 5.21
C THR A 157 0.10 -10.68 4.85
N ARG A 158 1.01 -11.20 4.02
CA ARG A 158 1.09 -12.63 3.72
C ARG A 158 2.55 -13.08 3.66
N PRO A 159 2.98 -14.11 4.40
CA PRO A 159 4.30 -14.69 4.23
C PRO A 159 4.38 -15.42 2.88
N PHE A 160 5.52 -15.31 2.20
CA PHE A 160 5.68 -15.82 0.84
C PHE A 160 5.44 -17.33 0.71
N GLY A 161 5.75 -18.09 1.77
CA GLY A 161 5.53 -19.54 1.84
C GLY A 161 4.11 -20.00 1.51
N ILE A 162 3.07 -19.17 1.68
CA ILE A 162 1.69 -19.56 1.33
C ILE A 162 1.46 -19.72 -0.19
N PHE A 163 2.35 -19.15 -1.00
CA PHE A 163 2.32 -19.24 -2.46
C PHE A 163 3.18 -20.40 -2.99
N MET A 164 3.84 -21.15 -2.10
CA MET A 164 4.68 -22.29 -2.43
C MET A 164 3.89 -23.61 -2.40
N ALA A 165 4.46 -24.67 -2.98
CA ALA A 165 3.84 -25.99 -2.92
C ALA A 165 3.85 -26.54 -1.48
N PRO A 166 2.84 -27.35 -1.07
CA PRO A 166 2.84 -28.01 0.23
C PRO A 166 4.15 -28.78 0.48
N GLY A 167 4.74 -28.63 1.67
CA GLY A 167 6.04 -29.21 2.03
C GLY A 167 7.28 -28.38 1.63
N SER A 168 7.11 -27.24 0.94
CA SER A 168 8.21 -26.30 0.67
C SER A 168 8.74 -25.64 1.95
N LYS A 169 9.97 -25.10 1.90
CA LYS A 169 10.49 -24.16 2.91
C LYS A 169 9.52 -22.95 3.01
N PRO A 170 9.22 -22.44 4.22
CA PRO A 170 8.28 -21.32 4.41
C PRO A 170 8.86 -19.96 3.98
N TYR A 171 10.19 -19.85 3.87
CA TYR A 171 10.93 -18.62 3.61
C TYR A 171 11.94 -18.80 2.48
N VAL A 172 12.37 -17.69 1.87
CA VAL A 172 13.37 -17.66 0.81
C VAL A 172 14.77 -17.52 1.40
N SER A 173 15.61 -18.55 1.19
CA SER A 173 17.00 -18.65 1.66
C SER A 173 17.82 -17.37 1.44
N ASP A 174 18.47 -16.82 2.48
CA ASP A 174 19.33 -15.64 2.32
C ASP A 174 20.67 -16.02 1.64
N PRO A 175 21.03 -15.46 0.47
CA PRO A 175 22.26 -15.82 -0.23
C PRO A 175 23.54 -15.39 0.50
N PHE A 176 23.43 -14.47 1.46
CA PHE A 176 24.53 -14.08 2.34
C PHE A 176 24.71 -15.03 3.54
N GLU A 177 23.81 -16.01 3.72
CA GLU A 177 23.81 -17.00 4.80
C GLU A 177 23.88 -18.44 4.24
N ARG A 178 24.24 -18.59 2.95
CA ARG A 178 24.53 -19.90 2.32
C ARG A 178 25.76 -20.56 2.97
N GLY A 179 25.76 -21.89 3.02
CA GLY A 179 26.94 -22.67 3.41
C GLY A 179 28.08 -22.57 2.38
N ASP A 180 29.31 -22.82 2.85
CA ASP A 180 30.52 -22.78 2.01
C ASP A 180 30.55 -23.90 0.95
N ASP A 181 29.70 -24.92 1.12
CA ASP A 181 29.48 -26.04 0.21
C ASP A 181 28.60 -25.70 -1.00
N VAL A 182 27.87 -24.57 -0.97
CA VAL A 182 26.95 -24.16 -2.05
C VAL A 182 27.54 -23.02 -2.88
N SER A 183 27.62 -23.21 -4.21
CA SER A 183 28.09 -22.15 -5.10
C SER A 183 27.13 -20.95 -5.07
N PRO A 184 27.63 -19.70 -5.26
CA PRO A 184 26.77 -18.54 -5.39
C PRO A 184 25.69 -18.73 -6.47
N GLU A 185 26.07 -19.29 -7.62
CA GLU A 185 25.22 -19.50 -8.78
C GLU A 185 24.08 -20.49 -8.51
N GLU A 186 24.33 -21.63 -7.85
CA GLU A 186 23.28 -22.58 -7.45
C GLU A 186 22.32 -21.94 -6.44
N CYS A 187 22.85 -21.21 -5.45
CA CYS A 187 22.05 -20.49 -4.47
C CYS A 187 21.15 -19.42 -5.13
N TYR A 188 21.70 -18.66 -6.09
CA TYR A 188 20.95 -17.67 -6.85
C TYR A 188 19.89 -18.32 -7.76
N GLN A 189 20.19 -19.48 -8.35
CA GLN A 189 19.21 -20.25 -9.13
C GLN A 189 18.05 -20.76 -8.27
N GLU A 190 18.32 -21.32 -7.07
CA GLU A 190 17.27 -21.73 -6.12
C GLU A 190 16.38 -20.54 -5.76
N ILE A 191 16.97 -19.39 -5.44
CA ILE A 191 16.24 -18.16 -5.08
C ILE A 191 15.37 -17.66 -6.23
N VAL A 192 15.92 -17.56 -7.45
CA VAL A 192 15.16 -17.07 -8.62
C VAL A 192 14.00 -18.03 -8.93
N SER A 193 14.24 -19.34 -9.05
CA SER A 193 13.19 -20.31 -9.36
C SER A 193 12.11 -20.41 -8.26
N CYS A 194 12.49 -20.28 -6.99
CA CYS A 194 11.55 -20.19 -5.87
C CYS A 194 10.66 -18.94 -6.00
N LEU A 195 11.26 -17.78 -6.28
CA LEU A 195 10.55 -16.52 -6.44
C LEU A 195 9.67 -16.49 -7.69
N GLU A 196 10.11 -17.05 -8.82
CA GLU A 196 9.31 -17.18 -10.04
C GLU A 196 8.06 -18.05 -9.81
N PHE A 197 8.23 -19.20 -9.14
CA PHE A 197 7.10 -20.06 -8.78
C PHE A 197 6.10 -19.33 -7.87
N GLY A 198 6.55 -18.81 -6.73
CA GLY A 198 5.65 -18.16 -5.77
C GLY A 198 5.02 -16.87 -6.30
N CYS A 199 5.73 -16.07 -7.08
CA CYS A 199 5.16 -14.90 -7.76
C CYS A 199 4.12 -15.29 -8.83
N SER A 200 4.28 -16.41 -9.53
CA SER A 200 3.25 -16.92 -10.45
C SER A 200 1.95 -17.28 -9.73
N LYS A 201 2.05 -17.89 -8.53
CA LYS A 201 0.88 -18.23 -7.70
C LYS A 201 0.26 -17.00 -7.04
N LEU A 202 1.09 -16.05 -6.59
CA LEU A 202 0.63 -14.74 -6.12
C LEU A 202 -0.18 -14.03 -7.22
N LEU A 203 0.33 -13.99 -8.46
CA LEU A 203 -0.38 -13.40 -9.62
C LEU A 203 -1.78 -14.00 -9.78
N SER A 204 -1.89 -15.33 -9.80
CA SER A 204 -3.19 -16.03 -9.91
C SER A 204 -4.16 -15.72 -8.76
N SER A 205 -3.66 -15.30 -7.60
CA SER A 205 -4.46 -14.96 -6.41
C SER A 205 -4.80 -13.47 -6.26
N LEU A 206 -4.22 -12.58 -7.07
CA LEU A 206 -4.36 -11.12 -6.87
C LEU A 206 -5.80 -10.61 -6.96
N ALA A 207 -6.63 -11.22 -7.81
CA ALA A 207 -8.04 -10.85 -7.91
C ALA A 207 -8.77 -11.02 -6.57
N THR A 208 -8.40 -12.02 -5.77
CA THR A 208 -8.96 -12.29 -4.43
C THR A 208 -8.26 -11.53 -3.32
N LEU A 209 -6.93 -11.35 -3.42
CA LEU A 209 -6.14 -10.66 -2.38
C LEU A 209 -6.28 -9.14 -2.41
N LEU A 210 -6.58 -8.57 -3.57
CA LEU A 210 -6.76 -7.14 -3.73
C LEU A 210 -8.22 -6.74 -3.89
N GLY A 211 -9.09 -7.65 -4.38
CA GLY A 211 -10.50 -7.44 -4.76
C GLY A 211 -11.25 -6.42 -3.91
#